data_AF-A0A6S7GKL8-F1
#
_entry.id   AF-A0A6S7GKL8-F1
#
_cell.length_a   1.000
_cell.length_b   1.000
_cell.length_c   1.000
_cell.angle_alpha   90.00
_cell.angle_beta   90.00
_cell.angle_gamma   90.00
#
_symmetry.space_group_name_H-M   'P 1'
#
loop_
_entity.id
_entity.type
_entity.pdbx_description
1 polymer ?
#
loop_
_entity_poly.entity_id
_entity_poly.type
_entity_poly.pdbx_seq_one_letter_code
_entity_poly.pdbx_strand_id
1 'polypeptide(L)'
;MPLSFADIGVGLIANTIFVVELASQIAGNIDCFLHLVGNRSSIVLTSISLLTVTAINIERYFGVIHPFLHRTKVTTGKLLTFVILSWSTCGVVLGVSFFAHRPLTIFGAVVKLAFVAFTVFVYGKIALIVFSAKKQSNSFSRASILKSYSDESTETDSAPSSIEKRKGKLHFLAELKLAKSCFYIVICYVVCYSPAAVLLGAMRESFQGYDRILAVIWCTTLSMLNSTLNSVIFFWRSRQMRKEMMYAFKIKQRRRRNDEKSPNKLS
;
A
#
# COMPACT_ATOMS: atom_id res chain seq x y z
N MET A 1 -2.32 3.23 11.69
CA MET A 1 -2.92 4.52 12.09
C MET A 1 -2.07 5.71 11.66
N PRO A 2 -0.74 5.79 11.93
CA PRO A 2 0.10 6.92 11.48
C PRO A 2 0.11 7.07 9.95
N LEU A 3 0.18 5.94 9.24
CA LEU A 3 0.24 5.89 7.79
C LEU A 3 -1.00 6.50 7.10
N SER A 4 -2.20 6.22 7.61
CA SER A 4 -3.43 6.78 7.03
C SER A 4 -3.52 8.30 7.23
N PHE A 5 -2.97 8.82 8.32
CA PHE A 5 -2.93 10.27 8.58
C PHE A 5 -1.90 10.96 7.68
N ALA A 6 -0.75 10.32 7.49
CA ALA A 6 0.28 10.70 6.54
C ALA A 6 -0.23 10.71 5.08
N ASP A 7 -0.90 9.64 4.63
CA ASP A 7 -1.46 9.53 3.28
C ASP A 7 -2.58 10.54 3.03
N ILE A 8 -3.39 10.86 4.05
CA ILE A 8 -4.41 11.92 3.97
C ILE A 8 -3.75 13.29 3.86
N GLY A 9 -2.73 13.60 4.66
CA GLY A 9 -2.05 14.89 4.62
C GLY A 9 -1.32 15.13 3.30
N VAL A 10 -0.60 14.11 2.82
CA VAL A 10 0.07 14.15 1.50
C VAL A 10 -0.96 14.24 0.38
N GLY A 11 -2.05 13.46 0.45
CA GLY A 11 -3.13 13.51 -0.53
C GLY A 11 -3.84 14.86 -0.58
N LEU A 12 -4.09 15.48 0.58
CA LEU A 12 -4.75 16.79 0.63
C LEU A 12 -3.87 17.88 0.03
N ILE A 13 -2.60 17.95 0.42
CA ILE A 13 -1.71 19.04 0.00
C ILE A 13 -1.31 18.85 -1.47
N ALA A 14 -0.84 17.65 -1.84
CA ALA A 14 -0.33 17.38 -3.16
C ALA A 14 -1.43 17.38 -4.23
N ASN A 15 -2.56 16.74 -3.98
CA ASN A 15 -3.66 16.72 -4.95
C ASN A 15 -4.30 18.11 -5.08
N THR A 16 -4.38 18.90 -3.98
CA THR A 16 -4.90 20.26 -4.07
C THR A 16 -3.98 21.16 -4.90
N ILE A 17 -2.65 21.06 -4.72
CA ILE A 17 -1.69 21.80 -5.56
C ILE A 17 -1.85 21.42 -7.03
N PHE A 18 -2.00 20.13 -7.34
CA PHE A 18 -2.21 19.67 -8.71
C PHE A 18 -3.54 20.15 -9.32
N VAL A 19 -4.62 20.18 -8.53
CA VAL A 19 -5.92 20.70 -8.98
C VAL A 19 -5.86 22.20 -9.22
N VAL A 20 -5.18 22.96 -8.35
CA VAL A 20 -4.97 24.41 -8.53
C VAL A 20 -4.16 24.68 -9.80
N GLU A 21 -3.11 23.88 -10.05
CA GLU A 21 -2.31 23.98 -11.27
C GLU A 21 -3.14 23.73 -12.53
N LEU A 22 -3.97 22.68 -12.53
CA LEU A 22 -4.87 22.36 -13.65
C LEU A 22 -5.92 23.46 -13.86
N ALA A 23 -6.47 24.01 -12.79
CA ALA A 23 -7.43 25.11 -12.85
C ALA A 23 -6.79 26.39 -13.41
N SER A 24 -5.56 26.72 -13.00
CA SER A 24 -4.80 27.86 -13.53
C SER A 24 -4.47 27.72 -15.02
N GLN A 25 -4.13 26.50 -15.47
CA GLN A 25 -3.92 26.21 -16.89
C GLN A 25 -5.20 26.36 -17.72
N ILE A 26 -6.34 25.88 -17.21
CA ILE A 26 -7.65 26.04 -17.87
C ILE A 26 -8.06 27.52 -17.93
N ALA A 27 -7.75 28.29 -16.90
CA ALA A 27 -8.01 29.73 -16.84
C ALA A 27 -7.05 30.57 -17.70
N GLY A 28 -6.08 29.95 -18.38
CA GLY A 28 -5.08 30.64 -19.19
C GLY A 28 -3.99 31.37 -18.41
N ASN A 29 -3.93 31.20 -17.08
CA ASN A 29 -2.95 31.83 -16.20
C ASN A 29 -1.82 30.83 -15.88
N ILE A 30 -0.94 30.63 -16.86
CA ILE A 30 0.14 29.64 -16.76
C ILE A 30 1.30 30.22 -15.95
N ASP A 31 1.33 29.89 -14.66
CA ASP A 31 2.49 30.16 -13.81
C ASP A 31 3.54 29.05 -14.00
N CYS A 32 4.62 29.38 -14.68
CA CYS A 32 5.73 28.47 -14.96
C CYS A 32 6.42 27.98 -13.68
N PHE A 33 6.51 28.83 -12.65
CA PHE A 33 7.09 28.45 -11.37
C PHE A 33 6.20 27.44 -10.66
N LEU A 34 4.89 27.68 -10.64
CA LEU A 34 3.92 26.75 -10.06
C LEU A 34 3.93 25.39 -10.76
N HIS A 35 3.98 25.37 -12.10
CA HIS A 35 4.08 24.13 -12.90
C HIS A 35 5.38 23.37 -12.60
N LEU A 36 6.51 24.08 -12.51
CA LEU A 36 7.79 23.47 -12.18
C LEU A 36 7.79 22.87 -10.77
N VAL A 37 7.31 23.63 -9.78
CA VAL A 37 7.20 23.18 -8.39
C VAL A 37 6.24 21.99 -8.27
N GLY A 38 5.08 22.04 -8.94
CA GLY A 38 4.09 20.97 -8.94
C GLY A 38 4.65 19.66 -9.49
N ASN A 39 5.28 19.71 -10.67
CA ASN A 39 5.89 18.54 -11.30
C ASN A 39 7.03 17.94 -10.43
N ARG A 40 7.90 18.79 -9.88
CA ARG A 40 9.01 18.36 -9.00
C ARG A 40 8.48 17.73 -7.70
N SER A 41 7.48 18.35 -7.09
CA SER A 41 6.84 17.84 -5.87
C SER A 41 6.18 16.49 -6.11
N SER A 42 5.48 16.33 -7.25
CA SER A 42 4.82 15.07 -7.62
C SER A 42 5.79 13.89 -7.72
N ILE A 43 6.95 14.09 -8.34
CA ILE A 43 8.01 13.07 -8.48
C ILE A 43 8.55 12.64 -7.10
N VAL A 44 8.79 13.62 -6.23
CA VAL A 44 9.34 13.38 -4.88
C VAL A 44 8.32 12.65 -4.01
N LEU A 45 7.07 13.12 -3.98
CA LEU A 45 5.99 12.52 -3.19
C LEU A 45 5.68 11.09 -3.63
N THR A 46 5.69 10.84 -4.94
CA THR A 46 5.59 9.49 -5.51
C THR A 46 6.68 8.57 -4.98
N SER A 47 7.92 9.06 -4.95
CA SER A 47 9.08 8.27 -4.51
C SER A 47 9.01 7.93 -3.03
N ILE A 48 8.46 8.83 -2.21
CA ILE A 48 8.27 8.60 -0.77
C ILE A 48 7.14 7.63 -0.51
N SER A 49 6.01 7.77 -1.21
CA SER A 49 4.91 6.81 -1.13
C SER A 49 5.41 5.40 -1.44
N LEU A 50 6.24 5.26 -2.47
CA LEU A 50 6.88 3.98 -2.81
C LEU A 50 7.77 3.46 -1.68
N LEU A 51 8.70 4.27 -1.16
CA LEU A 51 9.61 3.86 -0.10
C LEU A 51 8.85 3.42 1.16
N THR A 52 7.77 4.12 1.47
CA THR A 52 6.89 3.79 2.60
C THR A 52 6.19 2.45 2.37
N VAL A 53 5.62 2.24 1.18
CA VAL A 53 5.02 0.96 0.77
C VAL A 53 6.08 -0.16 0.75
N THR A 54 7.33 0.16 0.40
CA THR A 54 8.45 -0.79 0.38
C THR A 54 8.82 -1.24 1.78
N ALA A 55 8.96 -0.31 2.71
CA ALA A 55 9.24 -0.62 4.11
C ALA A 55 8.13 -1.50 4.72
N ILE A 56 6.87 -1.22 4.40
CA ILE A 56 5.74 -2.04 4.82
C ILE A 56 5.82 -3.43 4.20
N ASN A 57 6.11 -3.55 2.90
CA ASN A 57 6.25 -4.85 2.25
C ASN A 57 7.40 -5.67 2.84
N ILE A 58 8.54 -5.05 3.15
CA ILE A 58 9.69 -5.70 3.80
C ILE A 58 9.33 -6.17 5.20
N GLU A 59 8.70 -5.32 6.02
CA GLU A 59 8.20 -5.70 7.34
C GLU A 59 7.31 -6.95 7.25
N ARG A 60 6.33 -6.95 6.33
CA ARG A 60 5.41 -8.07 6.16
C ARG A 60 6.09 -9.31 5.59
N TYR A 61 7.07 -9.16 4.71
CA TYR A 61 7.88 -10.27 4.23
C TYR A 61 8.58 -10.99 5.38
N PHE A 62 9.23 -10.23 6.26
CA PHE A 62 9.87 -10.79 7.45
C PHE A 62 8.83 -11.42 8.39
N GLY A 63 7.65 -10.82 8.55
CA GLY A 63 6.56 -11.39 9.35
C GLY A 63 6.07 -12.76 8.85
N VAL A 64 5.96 -12.94 7.53
CA VAL A 64 5.46 -14.18 6.91
C VAL A 64 6.54 -15.26 6.82
N ILE A 65 7.74 -14.93 6.34
CA ILE A 65 8.79 -15.93 6.05
C ILE A 65 9.68 -16.18 7.27
N HIS A 66 9.99 -15.15 8.06
CA HIS A 66 10.91 -15.23 9.19
C HIS A 66 10.29 -14.69 10.49
N PRO A 67 9.22 -15.33 11.00
CA PRO A 67 8.44 -14.81 12.14
C PRO A 67 9.29 -14.59 13.40
N PHE A 68 10.32 -15.41 13.62
CA PHE A 68 11.26 -15.24 14.74
C PHE A 68 12.13 -13.98 14.60
N LEU A 69 12.61 -13.65 13.40
CA LEU A 69 13.40 -12.42 13.17
C LEU A 69 12.52 -11.17 13.19
N HIS A 70 11.29 -11.27 12.67
CA HIS A 70 10.32 -10.18 12.71
C HIS A 70 10.01 -9.75 14.15
N ARG A 71 9.73 -10.72 15.02
CA ARG A 71 9.39 -10.45 16.43
C ARG A 71 10.52 -9.77 17.21
N THR A 72 11.78 -10.03 16.87
CA THR A 72 12.94 -9.54 17.64
C THR A 72 13.57 -8.29 17.03
N LYS A 73 13.54 -8.13 15.69
CA LYS A 73 14.25 -7.04 15.00
C LYS A 73 13.35 -5.90 14.53
N VAL A 74 12.08 -6.17 14.20
CA VAL A 74 11.17 -5.18 13.62
C VAL A 74 10.26 -4.61 14.70
N THR A 75 10.52 -3.37 15.10
CA THR A 75 9.72 -2.66 16.11
C THR A 75 9.02 -1.47 15.48
N THR A 76 7.79 -1.19 15.94
CA THR A 76 6.97 -0.05 15.47
C THR A 76 7.72 1.28 15.58
N GLY A 77 8.59 1.44 16.59
CA GLY A 77 9.44 2.62 16.77
C GLY A 77 10.44 2.81 15.63
N LYS A 78 11.18 1.75 15.25
CA LYS A 78 12.13 1.82 14.14
C LYS A 78 11.44 2.11 12.80
N LEU A 79 10.24 1.56 12.61
CA LEU A 79 9.43 1.84 11.42
C LEU A 79 8.96 3.30 11.36
N LEU A 80 8.56 3.87 12.50
CA LEU A 80 8.20 5.28 12.59
C LEU A 80 9.41 6.19 12.36
N THR A 81 10.58 5.86 12.94
CA THR A 81 11.84 6.57 12.68
C THR A 81 12.19 6.54 11.19
N PHE A 82 12.05 5.39 10.52
CA PHE A 82 12.28 5.28 9.09
C PHE A 82 11.35 6.19 8.27
N VAL A 83 10.06 6.25 8.61
CA VAL A 83 9.09 7.14 7.96
C VAL A 83 9.49 8.61 8.15
N ILE A 84 9.81 9.02 9.39
CA ILE A 84 10.22 10.40 9.70
C ILE A 84 11.50 10.77 8.94
N LEU A 85 12.51 9.89 8.93
CA LEU A 85 13.75 10.12 8.17
C LEU A 85 13.47 10.22 6.67
N SER A 86 12.60 9.36 6.14
CA SER A 86 12.21 9.42 4.71
C SER A 86 11.55 10.76 4.36
N TRP A 87 10.80 11.35 5.29
CA TRP A 87 10.20 12.67 5.14
C TRP A 87 11.22 13.80 5.24
N SER A 88 12.19 13.73 6.14
CA SER A 88 13.28 14.72 6.19
C SER A 88 14.11 14.70 4.90
N THR A 89 14.29 13.52 4.30
CA THR A 89 15.00 13.36 3.03
C THR A 89 14.23 13.97 1.85
N CYS A 90 12.91 14.14 1.97
CA CYS A 90 12.03 14.73 0.97
C CYS A 90 12.41 16.15 0.57
N GLY A 91 12.66 17.02 1.57
CA GLY A 91 13.03 18.41 1.33
C GLY A 91 14.36 18.54 0.61
N VAL A 92 15.33 17.71 0.98
CA VAL A 92 16.65 17.65 0.35
C VAL A 92 16.53 17.19 -1.10
N VAL A 93 15.80 16.10 -1.36
CA VAL A 93 15.61 15.58 -2.73
C VAL A 93 14.85 16.56 -3.60
N LEU A 94 13.86 17.29 -3.04
CA LEU A 94 13.14 18.35 -3.77
C LEU A 94 14.10 19.47 -4.19
N GLY A 95 14.94 19.96 -3.28
CA GLY A 95 15.96 20.98 -3.58
C GLY A 95 16.96 20.53 -4.64
N VAL A 96 17.50 19.31 -4.49
CA VAL A 96 18.43 18.73 -5.49
C VAL A 96 17.75 18.51 -6.83
N SER A 97 16.43 18.22 -6.86
CA SER A 97 15.68 18.03 -8.09
C SER A 97 15.55 19.28 -8.96
N PHE A 98 15.80 20.48 -8.43
CA PHE A 98 15.90 21.69 -9.26
C PHE A 98 17.18 21.71 -10.11
N PHE A 99 18.28 21.16 -9.60
CA PHE A 99 19.59 21.18 -10.27
C PHE A 99 19.90 19.88 -11.03
N ALA A 100 19.49 18.72 -10.49
CA ALA A 100 19.88 17.40 -10.99
C ALA A 100 18.68 16.51 -11.32
N HIS A 101 17.65 17.06 -11.98
CA HIS A 101 16.41 16.33 -12.27
C HIS A 101 16.63 15.03 -13.05
N ARG A 102 17.34 15.09 -14.18
CA ARG A 102 17.53 13.93 -15.09
C ARG A 102 18.15 12.71 -14.38
N PRO A 103 19.30 12.82 -13.69
CA PRO A 103 19.87 11.67 -12.98
C PRO A 103 18.97 11.20 -11.84
N LEU A 104 18.29 12.09 -11.12
CA LEU A 104 17.33 11.72 -10.07
C LEU A 104 16.12 10.94 -10.63
N THR A 105 15.60 11.34 -11.79
CA THR A 105 14.50 10.62 -12.45
C THR A 105 14.93 9.20 -12.84
N ILE A 106 16.13 9.04 -13.40
CA ILE A 106 16.65 7.73 -13.83
C ILE A 106 16.90 6.84 -12.60
N PHE A 107 17.59 7.38 -11.59
CA PHE A 107 17.82 6.66 -10.34
C PHE A 107 16.51 6.23 -9.69
N GLY A 108 15.54 7.15 -9.59
CA GLY A 108 14.20 6.85 -9.08
C GLY A 108 13.49 5.76 -9.89
N ALA A 109 13.61 5.75 -11.22
CA ALA A 109 13.03 4.70 -12.06
C ALA A 109 13.66 3.32 -11.80
N VAL A 110 14.99 3.26 -11.64
CA VAL A 110 15.69 2.00 -11.31
C VAL A 110 15.25 1.47 -9.94
N VAL A 111 15.15 2.34 -8.93
CA VAL A 111 14.67 1.98 -7.59
C VAL A 111 13.23 1.42 -7.65
N LYS A 112 12.35 2.04 -8.44
CA LYS A 112 10.97 1.56 -8.66
C LYS A 112 10.94 0.17 -9.28
N LEU A 113 11.73 -0.07 -10.32
CA LEU A 113 11.80 -1.38 -10.99
C LEU A 113 12.35 -2.46 -10.05
N ALA A 114 13.42 -2.15 -9.33
CA ALA A 114 14.01 -3.06 -8.34
C ALA A 114 12.99 -3.41 -7.23
N PHE A 115 12.20 -2.43 -6.78
CA PHE A 115 11.12 -2.67 -5.82
C PHE A 115 10.05 -3.63 -6.35
N VAL A 116 9.56 -3.42 -7.58
CA VAL A 116 8.58 -4.32 -8.19
C VAL A 116 9.15 -5.73 -8.32
N ALA A 117 10.39 -5.87 -8.80
CA ALA A 117 11.05 -7.16 -8.94
C ALA A 117 11.21 -7.89 -7.59
N PHE A 118 11.71 -7.19 -6.55
CA PHE A 118 11.83 -7.73 -5.20
C PHE A 118 10.48 -8.20 -4.67
N THR A 119 9.44 -7.40 -4.89
CA THR A 119 8.09 -7.71 -4.42
C THR A 119 7.50 -8.92 -5.12
N VAL A 120 7.66 -9.03 -6.44
CA VAL A 120 7.25 -10.22 -7.22
C VAL A 120 7.99 -11.46 -6.72
N PHE A 121 9.30 -11.37 -6.49
CA PHE A 121 10.10 -12.47 -5.94
C PHE A 121 9.56 -12.94 -4.59
N VAL A 122 9.33 -12.00 -3.66
CA VAL A 122 8.76 -12.27 -2.34
C VAL A 122 7.41 -12.98 -2.43
N TYR A 123 6.45 -12.43 -3.18
CA TYR A 123 5.12 -13.03 -3.28
C TYR A 123 5.13 -14.36 -4.03
N GLY A 124 6.03 -14.53 -5.00
CA GLY A 124 6.28 -15.81 -5.65
C GLY A 124 6.72 -16.88 -4.64
N LYS A 125 7.67 -16.55 -3.76
CA LYS A 125 8.11 -17.46 -2.68
C LYS A 125 6.96 -17.81 -1.72
N ILE A 126 6.16 -16.83 -1.32
CA ILE A 126 4.99 -17.06 -0.46
C ILE A 126 3.97 -17.98 -1.16
N ALA A 127 3.67 -17.73 -2.44
CA ALA A 127 2.76 -18.56 -3.23
C ALA A 127 3.24 -20.01 -3.35
N LEU A 128 4.54 -20.22 -3.58
CA LEU A 128 5.14 -21.56 -3.64
C LEU A 128 5.03 -22.31 -2.30
N ILE A 129 5.24 -21.63 -1.16
CA ILE A 129 5.08 -22.22 0.18
C ILE A 129 3.62 -22.65 0.39
N VAL A 130 2.67 -21.79 0.04
CA VAL A 130 1.23 -22.09 0.18
C VAL A 130 0.81 -23.24 -0.73
N PHE A 131 1.31 -23.27 -1.97
CA PHE A 131 0.99 -24.32 -2.93
C PHE A 131 1.57 -25.66 -2.48
N SER A 132 2.82 -25.67 -1.99
CA SER A 132 3.46 -26.84 -1.41
C SER A 132 2.70 -27.36 -0.18
N ALA A 133 2.27 -26.47 0.72
CA ALA A 133 1.48 -26.84 1.90
C ALA A 133 0.09 -27.40 1.54
N LYS A 134 -0.59 -26.83 0.53
CA LYS A 134 -1.85 -27.39 0.00
C LYS A 134 -1.65 -28.74 -0.66
N LYS A 135 -0.59 -28.90 -1.45
CA LYS A 135 -0.23 -30.18 -2.07
C LYS A 135 0.02 -31.26 -1.01
N GLN A 136 0.74 -30.92 0.07
CA GLN A 136 0.99 -31.84 1.19
C GLN A 136 -0.29 -32.18 1.96
N SER A 137 -1.19 -31.21 2.19
CA SER A 137 -2.49 -31.46 2.81
C SER A 137 -3.36 -32.41 1.97
N ASN A 138 -3.42 -32.21 0.65
CA ASN A 138 -4.19 -33.08 -0.24
C ASN A 138 -3.62 -34.51 -0.30
N SER A 139 -2.28 -34.64 -0.21
CA SER A 139 -1.62 -35.95 -0.16
C SER A 139 -1.84 -36.66 1.17
N PHE A 140 -1.83 -35.91 2.29
CA PHE A 140 -2.08 -36.46 3.63
C PHE A 140 -3.54 -36.89 3.80
N SER A 141 -4.52 -36.13 3.30
CA SER A 141 -5.93 -36.53 3.32
C SER A 141 -6.20 -37.82 2.53
N ARG A 142 -5.52 -38.03 1.40
CA ARG A 142 -5.58 -39.30 0.65
C ARG A 142 -4.94 -40.46 1.41
N ALA A 143 -3.77 -40.23 2.01
CA ALA A 143 -3.05 -41.23 2.78
C ALA A 143 -3.77 -41.59 4.10
N SER A 144 -4.41 -40.62 4.75
CA SER A 144 -5.15 -40.84 5.99
C SER A 144 -6.45 -41.60 5.76
N ILE A 145 -7.16 -41.38 4.64
CA ILE A 145 -8.35 -42.17 4.27
C ILE A 145 -7.98 -43.64 4.01
N LEU A 146 -6.84 -43.89 3.35
CA LEU A 146 -6.33 -45.25 3.16
C LEU A 146 -5.88 -45.88 4.48
N LYS A 147 -5.26 -45.11 5.38
CA LYS A 147 -4.73 -45.60 6.65
C LYS A 147 -5.81 -45.79 7.73
N SER A 148 -6.89 -45.01 7.69
CA SER A 148 -8.07 -45.24 8.56
C SER A 148 -8.84 -46.50 8.20
N TYR A 149 -8.58 -47.10 7.03
CA TYR A 149 -9.07 -48.44 6.71
C TYR A 149 -8.17 -49.55 7.29
N SER A 150 -6.94 -49.22 7.72
CA SER A 150 -5.93 -50.20 8.18
C SER A 150 -5.55 -50.12 9.66
N ASP A 151 -5.68 -48.97 10.34
CA ASP A 151 -5.27 -48.79 11.74
C ASP A 151 -6.45 -48.38 12.64
N GLU A 152 -7.23 -49.38 13.07
CA GLU A 152 -8.18 -49.28 14.19
C GLU A 152 -7.50 -49.78 15.48
N SER A 153 -6.45 -49.11 15.94
CA SER A 153 -6.00 -49.23 17.33
C SER A 153 -4.96 -48.17 17.71
N THR A 154 -5.13 -47.63 18.91
CA THR A 154 -4.19 -46.83 19.71
C THR A 154 -4.22 -45.31 19.51
N GLU A 155 -5.14 -44.66 20.24
CA GLU A 155 -4.99 -43.26 20.66
C GLU A 155 -4.04 -43.19 21.86
N THR A 156 -3.03 -42.32 21.80
CA THR A 156 -2.33 -41.87 23.02
C THR A 156 -1.83 -40.43 22.86
N ASP A 157 -2.27 -39.62 23.82
CA ASP A 157 -1.76 -38.34 24.31
C ASP A 157 -0.66 -37.59 23.54
N SER A 158 -1.02 -36.45 22.93
CA SER A 158 -0.07 -35.39 22.56
C SER A 158 -0.68 -33.97 22.63
N ALA A 159 -1.07 -33.56 23.84
CA ALA A 159 -1.74 -32.28 24.09
C ALA A 159 -0.87 -30.99 24.05
N PRO A 160 0.43 -30.97 24.44
CA PRO A 160 1.21 -29.71 24.45
C PRO A 160 1.65 -29.25 23.05
N SER A 161 2.08 -30.19 22.20
CA SER A 161 2.64 -29.90 20.87
C SER A 161 1.59 -29.48 19.84
N SER A 162 0.32 -29.85 20.06
CA SER A 162 -0.81 -29.50 19.19
C SER A 162 -1.28 -28.05 19.38
N ILE A 163 -1.22 -27.52 20.61
CA ILE A 163 -1.59 -26.12 20.92
C ILE A 163 -0.58 -25.13 20.32
N GLU A 164 0.72 -25.39 20.46
CA GLU A 164 1.76 -24.54 19.86
C GLU A 164 1.72 -24.57 18.33
N LYS A 165 1.53 -25.77 17.73
CA LYS A 165 1.29 -25.89 16.28
C LYS A 165 0.06 -25.10 15.83
N ARG A 166 -1.04 -25.13 16.60
CA ARG A 166 -2.27 -24.38 16.29
C ARG A 166 -2.06 -22.86 16.38
N LYS A 167 -1.32 -22.39 17.39
CA LYS A 167 -0.93 -20.98 17.53
C LYS A 167 -0.04 -20.52 16.37
N GLY A 168 0.97 -21.32 16.00
CA GLY A 168 1.85 -21.03 14.86
C GLY A 168 1.08 -20.95 13.53
N LYS A 169 0.15 -21.89 13.29
CA LYS A 169 -0.73 -21.89 12.11
C LYS A 169 -1.64 -20.66 12.07
N LEU A 170 -2.23 -20.27 13.20
CA LEU A 170 -3.09 -19.09 13.28
C LEU A 170 -2.31 -17.79 12.99
N HIS A 171 -1.11 -17.66 13.56
CA HIS A 171 -0.20 -16.54 13.28
C HIS A 171 0.17 -16.47 11.80
N PHE A 172 0.57 -17.60 11.20
CA PHE A 172 0.87 -17.68 9.77
C PHE A 172 -0.30 -17.27 8.88
N LEU A 173 -1.53 -17.72 9.19
CA LEU A 173 -2.73 -17.33 8.44
C LEU A 173 -3.07 -15.84 8.58
N ALA A 174 -2.81 -15.24 9.76
CA ALA A 174 -2.99 -13.82 9.99
C ALA A 174 -1.99 -13.01 9.14
N GLU A 175 -0.71 -13.37 9.15
CA GLU A 175 0.34 -12.75 8.34
C GLU A 175 0.04 -12.87 6.83
N LEU A 176 -0.43 -14.02 6.38
CA LEU A 176 -0.81 -14.25 4.98
C LEU A 176 -2.00 -13.38 4.55
N LYS A 177 -2.98 -13.19 5.43
CA LYS A 177 -4.12 -12.28 5.18
C LYS A 177 -3.66 -10.84 5.05
N LEU A 178 -2.66 -10.43 5.84
CA LEU A 178 -2.05 -9.10 5.75
C LEU A 178 -1.24 -8.96 4.46
N ALA A 179 -0.38 -9.93 4.14
CA ALA A 179 0.41 -9.98 2.90
C ALA A 179 -0.44 -9.89 1.64
N LYS A 180 -1.61 -10.56 1.60
CA LYS A 180 -2.57 -10.44 0.50
C LYS A 180 -3.03 -8.99 0.27
N SER A 181 -3.13 -8.16 1.32
CA SER A 181 -3.49 -6.75 1.20
C SER A 181 -2.36 -5.94 0.56
N CYS A 182 -1.12 -6.22 0.98
CA CYS A 182 0.07 -5.59 0.43
C CYS A 182 0.29 -5.97 -1.04
N PHE A 183 -0.05 -7.20 -1.44
CA PHE A 183 -0.07 -7.61 -2.84
C PHE A 183 -1.03 -6.74 -3.69
N TYR A 184 -2.23 -6.44 -3.18
CA TYR A 184 -3.15 -5.53 -3.89
C TYR A 184 -2.60 -4.10 -3.99
N ILE A 185 -1.95 -3.60 -2.94
CA ILE A 185 -1.28 -2.28 -2.98
C ILE A 185 -0.22 -2.24 -4.09
N VAL A 186 0.53 -3.33 -4.27
CA VAL A 186 1.57 -3.43 -5.31
C VAL A 186 0.95 -3.53 -6.71
N ILE A 187 -0.17 -4.24 -6.88
CA ILE A 187 -0.90 -4.24 -8.15
C ILE A 187 -1.39 -2.83 -8.48
N CYS A 188 -2.02 -2.15 -7.53
CA CYS A 188 -2.48 -0.77 -7.72
C CYS A 188 -1.31 0.14 -8.11
N TYR A 189 -0.16 -0.01 -7.45
CA TYR A 189 1.07 0.69 -7.81
C TYR A 189 1.48 0.42 -9.27
N VAL A 190 1.63 -0.85 -9.67
CA VAL A 190 2.04 -1.19 -11.05
C VAL A 190 1.06 -0.61 -12.08
N VAL A 191 -0.26 -0.72 -11.82
CA VAL A 191 -1.29 -0.18 -12.72
C VAL A 191 -1.23 1.35 -12.80
N CYS A 192 -1.12 2.03 -11.66
CA CYS A 192 -1.10 3.49 -11.60
C CYS A 192 0.17 4.11 -12.20
N TYR A 193 1.32 3.43 -12.13
CA TYR A 193 2.61 3.98 -12.56
C TYR A 193 3.15 3.43 -13.88
N SER A 194 2.62 2.31 -14.38
CA SER A 194 3.03 1.76 -15.69
C SER A 194 2.83 2.73 -16.86
N PRO A 195 1.76 3.54 -16.95
CA PRO A 195 1.60 4.49 -18.07
C PRO A 195 2.71 5.54 -18.09
N ALA A 196 3.08 6.05 -16.91
CA ALA A 196 4.17 7.01 -16.78
C ALA A 196 5.53 6.40 -17.16
N ALA A 197 5.76 5.12 -16.83
CA ALA A 197 6.98 4.41 -17.22
C ALA A 197 7.06 4.18 -18.74
N VAL A 198 5.94 3.82 -19.38
CA VAL A 198 5.84 3.66 -20.84
C VAL A 198 6.07 5.00 -21.56
N LEU A 199 5.49 6.09 -21.04
CA LEU A 199 5.69 7.44 -21.61
C LEU A 199 7.16 7.88 -21.55
N LEU A 200 7.88 7.53 -20.48
CA LEU A 200 9.30 7.82 -20.30
C LEU A 200 10.22 6.98 -21.21
N GLY A 201 9.87 5.71 -21.44
CA GLY A 201 10.73 4.74 -22.12
C GLY A 201 10.47 4.54 -23.61
N ALA A 202 9.20 4.56 -24.05
CA ALA A 202 8.82 4.11 -25.39
C ALA A 202 8.40 5.24 -26.34
N MET A 203 8.14 6.45 -25.83
CA MET A 203 7.28 7.41 -26.53
C MET A 203 7.90 8.80 -26.73
N ARG A 204 9.24 8.92 -26.75
CA ARG A 204 9.88 10.22 -27.05
C ARG A 204 9.61 10.70 -28.48
N GLU A 205 9.30 9.79 -29.40
CA GLU A 205 9.12 10.10 -30.82
C GLU A 205 7.66 10.07 -31.29
N SER A 206 6.77 9.34 -30.60
CA SER A 206 5.40 9.07 -31.08
C SER A 206 4.34 10.10 -30.66
N PHE A 207 4.57 10.90 -29.62
CA PHE A 207 3.60 11.92 -29.17
C PHE A 207 4.19 13.32 -29.27
N GLN A 208 3.56 14.18 -30.07
CA GLN A 208 3.91 15.59 -30.22
C GLN A 208 2.72 16.49 -29.87
N GLY A 209 3.00 17.73 -29.47
CA GLY A 209 1.97 18.72 -29.18
C GLY A 209 0.94 18.29 -28.13
N TYR A 210 -0.35 18.36 -28.49
CA TYR A 210 -1.49 18.14 -27.60
C TYR A 210 -1.54 16.73 -27.00
N ASP A 211 -1.25 15.69 -27.79
CA ASP A 211 -1.33 14.30 -27.33
C ASP A 211 -0.34 14.00 -26.20
N ARG A 212 0.84 14.62 -26.28
CA ARG A 212 1.86 14.51 -25.23
C ARG A 212 1.41 15.19 -23.93
N ILE A 213 0.79 16.36 -24.03
CA ILE A 213 0.26 17.09 -22.87
C ILE A 213 -0.85 16.24 -22.20
N LEU A 214 -1.79 15.75 -23.00
CA LEU A 214 -2.89 14.91 -22.52
C LEU A 214 -2.35 13.62 -21.86
N ALA A 215 -1.37 12.96 -22.47
CA ALA A 215 -0.73 11.79 -21.90
C ALA A 215 -0.04 12.08 -20.56
N VAL A 216 0.66 13.21 -20.43
CA VAL A 216 1.30 13.63 -19.16
C VAL A 216 0.25 13.89 -18.09
N ILE A 217 -0.86 14.55 -18.41
CA ILE A 217 -1.96 14.82 -17.48
C ILE A 217 -2.53 13.49 -16.97
N TRP A 218 -2.93 12.58 -17.86
CA TRP A 218 -3.49 11.28 -17.46
C TRP A 218 -2.52 10.41 -16.67
N CYS A 219 -1.23 10.39 -17.05
CA CYS A 219 -0.20 9.68 -16.28
C CYS A 219 -0.05 10.25 -14.86
N THR A 220 -0.11 11.58 -14.73
CA THR A 220 -0.01 12.26 -13.44
C THR A 220 -1.25 11.97 -12.59
N THR A 221 -2.45 12.05 -13.17
CA THR A 221 -3.71 11.70 -12.50
C THR A 221 -3.72 10.26 -12.00
N LEU A 222 -3.29 9.29 -12.83
CA LEU A 222 -3.18 7.89 -12.43
C LEU A 222 -2.16 7.66 -11.32
N SER A 223 -1.05 8.40 -11.36
CA SER A 223 -0.04 8.38 -10.28
C SER A 223 -0.62 8.91 -8.96
N MET A 224 -1.42 9.99 -8.99
CA MET A 224 -2.06 10.55 -7.79
C MET A 224 -3.17 9.63 -7.24
N LEU A 225 -3.90 8.94 -8.11
CA LEU A 225 -4.90 7.95 -7.72
C LEU A 225 -4.32 6.83 -6.84
N ASN A 226 -3.03 6.49 -6.99
CA ASN A 226 -2.37 5.48 -6.17
C ASN A 226 -2.44 5.79 -4.66
N SER A 227 -2.23 7.04 -4.26
CA SER A 227 -2.28 7.44 -2.85
C SER A 227 -3.70 7.32 -2.27
N THR A 228 -4.71 7.66 -3.08
CA THR A 228 -6.13 7.47 -2.74
C THR A 228 -6.47 5.99 -2.60
N LEU A 229 -6.03 5.16 -3.54
CA LEU A 229 -6.25 3.71 -3.50
C LEU A 229 -5.59 3.07 -2.29
N ASN A 230 -4.38 3.50 -1.90
CA ASN A 230 -3.72 3.03 -0.69
C ASN A 230 -4.61 3.28 0.55
N SER A 231 -5.11 4.51 0.70
CA SER A 231 -6.00 4.89 1.81
C SER A 231 -7.30 4.07 1.83
N VAL A 232 -7.93 3.88 0.67
CA VAL A 232 -9.16 3.08 0.52
C VAL A 232 -8.91 1.61 0.85
N ILE A 233 -7.81 1.03 0.38
CA ILE A 233 -7.45 -0.36 0.66
C ILE A 233 -7.24 -0.57 2.16
N PHE A 234 -6.50 0.32 2.83
CA PHE A 234 -6.30 0.24 4.28
C PHE A 234 -7.62 0.37 5.05
N PHE A 235 -8.46 1.33 4.65
CA PHE A 235 -9.76 1.57 5.26
C PHE A 235 -10.69 0.35 5.11
N TRP A 236 -10.86 -0.17 3.90
CA TRP A 236 -11.76 -1.30 3.62
C TRP A 236 -11.28 -2.59 4.32
N ARG A 237 -9.96 -2.79 4.41
CA ARG A 237 -9.37 -3.99 4.99
C ARG A 237 -9.44 -3.98 6.51
N SER A 238 -9.25 -2.83 7.15
CA SER A 238 -9.26 -2.70 8.61
C SER A 238 -10.65 -2.96 9.18
N ARG A 239 -10.86 -4.16 9.70
CA ARG A 239 -12.11 -4.54 10.36
C ARG A 239 -12.39 -3.66 11.58
N GLN A 240 -11.34 -3.16 12.23
CA GLN A 240 -11.45 -2.26 13.37
C GLN A 240 -11.92 -0.87 12.93
N MET A 241 -11.31 -0.27 11.90
CA MET A 241 -11.79 1.02 11.38
C MET A 241 -13.22 0.96 10.85
N ARG A 242 -13.62 -0.14 10.19
CA ARG A 242 -15.01 -0.34 9.76
C ARG A 242 -15.98 -0.43 10.95
N LYS A 243 -15.59 -1.07 12.04
CA LYS A 243 -16.41 -1.14 13.26
C LYS A 243 -16.57 0.24 13.90
N GLU A 244 -15.47 0.98 14.06
CA GLU A 244 -15.50 2.34 14.62
C GLU A 244 -16.31 3.31 13.74
N MET A 245 -16.18 3.22 12.41
CA MET A 245 -16.98 4.04 11.50
C MET A 245 -18.47 3.71 11.59
N MET A 246 -18.84 2.42 11.62
CA MET A 246 -20.24 2.02 11.80
C MET A 246 -20.78 2.45 13.17
N TYR A 247 -19.95 2.43 14.21
CA TYR A 247 -20.31 2.92 15.53
C TYR A 247 -20.56 4.43 15.53
N ALA A 248 -19.65 5.22 14.96
CA ALA A 248 -19.80 6.67 14.80
C ALA A 248 -21.02 7.04 13.95
N PHE A 249 -21.29 6.29 12.88
CA PHE A 249 -22.45 6.50 12.03
C PHE A 249 -23.77 6.24 12.79
N LYS A 250 -23.81 5.17 13.61
CA LYS A 250 -24.94 4.89 14.49
C LYS A 250 -25.15 5.99 15.53
N ILE A 251 -24.08 6.56 16.10
CA ILE A 251 -24.17 7.72 17.01
C ILE A 251 -24.75 8.94 16.28
N LYS A 252 -24.25 9.25 15.08
CA LYS A 252 -24.72 10.40 14.29
C LYS A 252 -26.20 10.26 13.89
N GLN A 253 -26.63 9.05 13.52
CA GLN A 253 -28.04 8.75 13.26
C GLN A 253 -28.91 8.89 14.52
N ARG A 254 -28.41 8.45 15.68
CA ARG A 254 -29.11 8.63 16.96
C ARG A 254 -29.24 10.10 17.36
N ARG A 255 -28.20 10.91 17.16
CA ARG A 255 -28.25 12.37 17.40
C ARG A 255 -29.30 13.04 16.50
N ARG A 256 -29.24 12.81 15.17
CA ARG A 256 -30.24 13.35 14.23
C ARG A 256 -31.68 12.98 14.61
N ARG A 257 -31.91 11.73 15.01
CA ARG A 257 -33.23 11.26 15.46
C ARG A 257 -33.69 11.91 16.77
N ASN A 258 -32.77 12.25 17.67
CA ASN A 258 -33.09 12.96 18.91
C ASN A 258 -33.37 14.44 18.65
N ASP A 259 -32.65 15.06 17.71
CA ASP A 259 -32.86 16.45 17.29
C ASP A 259 -34.24 16.60 16.59
N GLU A 260 -34.63 15.66 15.73
CA GLU A 260 -35.97 15.60 15.10
C GLU A 260 -37.11 15.36 16.11
N LYS A 261 -36.83 14.70 17.24
CA LYS A 261 -37.81 14.44 18.31
C LYS A 261 -37.94 15.59 19.31
N SER A 262 -37.08 16.60 19.24
CA SER A 262 -37.11 17.77 20.13
C SER A 262 -37.43 19.08 19.41
N PRO A 263 -38.49 19.17 18.55
CA PRO A 263 -38.72 20.38 17.77
C PRO A 263 -39.18 21.60 18.59
N ASN A 264 -39.54 21.47 19.87
CA ASN A 264 -40.04 22.60 20.68
C ASN A 264 -39.38 22.67 22.07
N LYS A 265 -38.28 23.42 22.18
CA LYS A 265 -37.83 24.06 23.42
C LYS A 265 -37.23 25.44 23.11
N LEU A 266 -38.00 26.26 22.39
CA LEU A 266 -37.78 27.70 22.24
C LEU A 266 -39.17 28.34 22.14
N SER A 267 -39.82 28.46 23.30
CA SER A 267 -40.95 29.34 23.58
C SER A 267 -40.86 29.72 25.05
#